data_AF-A0A0L8I3H7-F1
#
_entry.id   AF-A0A0L8I3H7-F1
#
_cell.length_a   1.000
_cell.length_b   1.000
_cell.length_c   1.000
_cell.angle_alpha   90.00
_cell.angle_beta   90.00
_cell.angle_gamma   90.00
#
_symmetry.space_group_name_H-M   'P 1'
#
loop_
_entity.id
_entity.type
_entity.pdbx_description
1 polymer ?
#
loop_
_entity_poly.entity_id
_entity_poly.type
_entity_poly.pdbx_seq_one_letter_code
_entity_poly.pdbx_strand_id
1 'polypeptide(L)'
;MLSSMLLKTVLLLISTVFYNAVFTNAENPGLKVRLSDKAFLSATNAALVIAKETILSKHIPDQSGSDGQIKYHVYGMKLTQFSYGNPSVNFVPGKGTNFKLSNFRIILQGKIQIRFW
;
A
#
# COMPACT_ATOMS: atom_id res chain seq x y z
N MET A 1 -21.52 -58.24 4.57
CA MET A 1 -21.14 -57.01 3.82
C MET A 1 -21.91 -55.77 4.26
N LEU A 2 -23.23 -55.83 4.48
CA LEU A 2 -24.04 -54.65 4.85
C LEU A 2 -23.61 -53.96 6.16
N SER A 3 -23.22 -54.73 7.18
CA SER A 3 -22.76 -54.23 8.48
C SER A 3 -21.45 -53.42 8.40
N SER A 4 -20.51 -53.80 7.54
CA SER A 4 -19.24 -53.06 7.42
C SER A 4 -19.39 -51.74 6.65
N MET A 5 -20.37 -51.65 5.74
CA MET A 5 -20.68 -50.39 5.05
C MET A 5 -21.38 -49.40 5.99
N LEU A 6 -22.34 -49.86 6.79
CA LEU A 6 -22.98 -49.05 7.83
C LEU A 6 -21.96 -48.46 8.82
N LEU A 7 -21.03 -49.28 9.31
CA LEU A 7 -19.99 -48.83 10.23
C LEU A 7 -19.09 -47.73 9.61
N LYS A 8 -18.66 -47.90 8.35
CA LYS A 8 -17.86 -46.90 7.64
C LYS A 8 -18.62 -45.59 7.45
N THR A 9 -19.92 -45.67 7.18
CA THR A 9 -20.76 -44.49 6.95
C THR A 9 -20.94 -43.69 8.24
N VAL A 10 -21.16 -44.39 9.36
CA VAL A 10 -21.26 -43.77 10.70
C VAL A 10 -19.94 -43.14 11.11
N LEU A 11 -18.80 -43.81 10.87
CA LEU A 11 -17.48 -43.25 11.19
C LEU A 11 -17.20 -41.96 10.40
N LEU A 12 -17.61 -41.94 9.12
CA LEU A 12 -17.42 -40.78 8.24
C LEU A 12 -18.30 -39.60 8.68
N LEU A 13 -19.50 -39.87 9.16
CA LEU A 13 -20.43 -38.87 9.72
C LEU A 13 -19.90 -38.28 11.03
N ILE A 14 -19.38 -39.12 11.93
CA ILE A 14 -18.78 -38.67 13.19
C ILE A 14 -17.55 -37.81 12.91
N SER A 15 -16.70 -38.25 11.99
CA SER A 15 -15.53 -37.50 11.56
C SER A 15 -15.92 -36.12 11.02
N THR A 16 -16.87 -36.04 10.09
CA THR A 16 -17.29 -34.74 9.52
C THR A 16 -17.91 -33.80 10.54
N VAL A 17 -18.71 -34.29 11.49
CA VAL A 17 -19.25 -33.46 12.58
C VAL A 17 -18.12 -32.95 13.49
N PHE A 18 -17.15 -33.81 13.83
CA PHE A 18 -16.03 -33.46 14.68
C PHE A 18 -15.09 -32.43 14.01
N TYR A 19 -14.79 -32.61 12.72
CA TYR A 19 -14.01 -31.65 11.95
C TYR A 19 -14.69 -30.27 11.90
N ASN A 20 -16.01 -30.21 11.68
CA ASN A 20 -16.71 -28.92 11.69
C ASN A 20 -16.65 -28.28 13.09
N ALA A 21 -16.96 -29.02 14.15
CA ALA A 21 -16.96 -28.48 15.53
C ALA A 21 -15.59 -27.95 15.99
N VAL A 22 -14.48 -28.58 15.56
CA VAL A 22 -13.13 -28.15 15.92
C VAL A 22 -12.66 -26.96 15.08
N PHE A 23 -12.99 -26.92 13.78
CA PHE A 23 -12.48 -25.90 12.86
C PHE A 23 -13.38 -24.66 12.70
N THR A 24 -14.62 -24.67 13.23
CA THR A 24 -15.53 -23.50 13.15
C THR A 24 -15.56 -22.60 14.38
N ASN A 25 -14.67 -22.78 15.35
CA ASN A 25 -14.54 -21.85 16.48
C ASN A 25 -13.78 -20.59 16.03
N ALA A 26 -14.46 -19.74 15.27
CA ALA A 26 -14.10 -18.33 15.23
C ALA A 26 -14.42 -17.74 16.61
N GLU A 27 -13.46 -17.79 17.53
CA GLU A 27 -13.62 -17.20 18.86
C GLU A 27 -14.00 -15.72 18.73
N ASN A 28 -15.06 -15.32 19.43
CA ASN A 28 -15.46 -13.92 19.45
C ASN A 28 -14.31 -13.09 20.03
N PRO A 29 -13.80 -12.08 19.31
CA PRO A 29 -12.67 -11.32 19.78
C PRO A 29 -13.07 -10.54 21.04
N GLY A 30 -12.20 -10.56 22.07
CA GLY A 30 -12.42 -9.79 23.31
C GLY A 30 -12.47 -8.28 23.08
N LEU A 31 -11.99 -7.79 21.93
CA LEU A 31 -12.09 -6.40 21.49
C LEU A 31 -12.32 -6.32 19.98
N LYS A 32 -13.30 -5.51 19.57
CA LYS A 32 -13.57 -5.20 18.16
C LYS A 32 -13.41 -3.71 17.92
N VAL A 33 -12.39 -3.34 17.15
CA VAL A 33 -12.19 -1.95 16.72
C VAL A 33 -12.80 -1.77 15.33
N ARG A 34 -13.63 -0.73 15.18
CA ARG A 34 -14.19 -0.34 13.89
C ARG A 34 -13.76 1.09 13.58
N LEU A 35 -12.97 1.25 12.53
CA LEU A 35 -12.61 2.55 12.01
C LEU A 35 -13.66 3.01 11.01
N SER A 36 -14.05 4.29 11.11
CA SER A 36 -14.90 4.93 10.11
C SER A 36 -14.05 5.53 8.99
N ASP A 37 -14.69 5.80 7.86
CA ASP A 37 -14.07 6.47 6.72
C ASP A 37 -13.47 7.82 7.10
N LYS A 38 -14.15 8.56 7.99
CA LYS A 38 -13.65 9.85 8.52
C LYS A 38 -12.38 9.68 9.35
N ALA A 39 -12.34 8.65 10.21
CA ALA A 39 -11.16 8.36 11.02
C ALA A 39 -9.97 7.97 10.14
N PHE A 40 -10.20 7.13 9.12
CA PHE A 40 -9.15 6.72 8.20
C PHE A 40 -8.65 7.88 7.32
N LEU A 41 -9.57 8.74 6.85
CA LEU A 41 -9.21 9.95 6.10
C LEU A 41 -8.37 10.92 6.95
N SER A 42 -8.71 11.08 8.24
CA SER A 42 -7.93 11.89 9.17
C SER A 42 -6.52 11.33 9.37
N ALA A 43 -6.40 10.03 9.61
CA ALA A 43 -5.09 9.35 9.72
C ALA A 43 -4.27 9.50 8.43
N THR A 44 -4.92 9.41 7.27
CA THR A 44 -4.31 9.60 5.96
C THR A 44 -3.75 11.02 5.79
N ASN A 45 -4.49 12.04 6.22
CA ASN A 45 -4.02 13.42 6.18
C ASN A 45 -2.75 13.63 7.04
N ALA A 46 -2.71 13.04 8.24
CA ALA A 46 -1.51 13.08 9.08
C ALA A 46 -0.32 12.36 8.41
N ALA A 47 -0.57 11.19 7.82
CA ALA A 47 0.46 10.44 7.09
C ALA A 47 1.01 11.23 5.89
N LEU A 48 0.17 12.01 5.19
CA LEU A 48 0.58 12.81 4.04
C LEU A 48 1.51 13.97 4.41
N VAL A 49 1.39 14.53 5.63
CA VAL A 49 2.33 15.53 6.14
C VAL A 49 3.73 14.91 6.27
N ILE A 50 3.82 13.73 6.88
CA ILE A 50 5.09 13.00 7.06
C ILE A 50 5.64 12.57 5.69
N ALA A 51 4.78 12.10 4.79
CA ALA A 51 5.17 11.73 3.44
C ALA A 51 5.74 12.93 2.67
N LYS A 52 5.13 14.12 2.81
CA LYS A 52 5.65 15.36 2.21
C LYS A 52 7.06 15.68 2.70
N GLU A 53 7.30 15.63 4.00
CA GLU A 53 8.63 15.87 4.57
C GLU A 53 9.65 14.84 4.07
N THR A 54 9.26 13.58 3.99
CA THR A 54 10.11 12.49 3.48
C THR A 54 10.43 12.65 2.00
N ILE A 55 9.46 13.12 1.19
CA ILE A 55 9.67 13.38 -0.23
C ILE A 55 10.62 14.55 -0.41
N LEU A 56 10.44 15.64 0.33
CA LEU A 56 11.29 16.84 0.23
C LEU A 56 12.72 16.59 0.73
N SER A 57 12.91 15.66 1.67
CA SER A 57 14.24 15.29 2.17
C SER A 57 14.98 14.28 1.30
N LYS A 58 14.32 13.65 0.32
CA LYS A 58 14.97 12.69 -0.57
C LYS A 58 15.97 13.38 -1.49
N HIS A 59 17.19 12.88 -1.46
CA HIS A 59 18.21 13.22 -2.42
C HIS A 59 17.92 12.55 -3.77
N ILE A 60 17.96 13.34 -4.85
CA ILE A 60 17.89 12.84 -6.22
C ILE A 60 19.33 12.76 -6.74
N PRO A 61 19.79 11.58 -7.18
CA PRO A 61 21.17 11.39 -7.58
C PRO A 61 21.49 12.20 -8.85
N ASP A 62 22.74 12.65 -8.93
CA ASP A 62 23.26 13.31 -10.12
C ASP A 62 23.21 12.37 -11.34
N GLN A 63 22.89 12.91 -12.50
CA GLN A 63 22.77 12.17 -13.76
C GLN A 63 23.75 12.74 -14.78
N SER A 64 24.48 11.87 -15.47
CA SER A 64 25.44 12.29 -16.49
C SER A 64 25.44 11.33 -17.67
N GLY A 65 25.85 11.84 -18.82
CA GLY A 65 25.91 11.04 -20.05
C GLY A 65 26.49 11.85 -21.21
N SER A 66 26.48 11.22 -22.37
CA SER A 66 26.92 11.81 -23.62
C SER A 66 26.01 11.38 -24.76
N ASP A 67 25.71 12.31 -25.65
CA ASP A 67 24.99 12.06 -26.90
C ASP A 67 25.70 12.81 -28.04
N GLY A 68 26.26 12.06 -29.00
CA GLY A 68 27.13 12.62 -30.04
C GLY A 68 28.32 13.41 -29.48
N GLN A 69 28.44 14.68 -29.90
CA GLN A 69 29.47 15.63 -29.42
C GLN A 69 29.09 16.36 -28.13
N ILE A 70 27.94 16.03 -27.54
CA ILE A 70 27.41 16.69 -26.34
C ILE A 70 27.67 15.80 -25.12
N LYS A 71 28.34 16.35 -24.11
CA LYS A 71 28.41 15.78 -22.76
C LYS A 71 27.51 16.59 -21.83
N TYR A 72 26.64 15.92 -21.08
CA TYR A 72 25.76 16.55 -20.11
C TYR A 72 25.99 16.03 -18.69
N HIS A 73 25.77 16.91 -17.72
CA HIS A 73 25.82 16.60 -16.31
C HIS A 73 24.71 17.39 -15.60
N VAL A 74 23.70 16.70 -15.09
CA VAL A 74 22.61 17.24 -14.30
C VAL A 74 22.88 16.91 -12.84
N TYR A 75 22.95 17.92 -11.99
CA TYR A 75 23.42 17.74 -10.61
C TYR A 75 22.75 18.67 -9.62
N GLY A 76 22.84 18.31 -8.34
CA GLY A 76 22.28 19.10 -7.24
C GLY A 76 20.76 19.20 -7.32
N MET A 77 20.10 18.16 -7.82
CA MET A 77 18.65 18.09 -7.92
C MET A 77 18.03 17.99 -6.53
N LYS A 78 17.12 18.91 -6.23
CA LYS A 78 16.35 18.95 -4.97
C LYS A 78 14.89 19.25 -5.24
N LEU A 79 14.02 18.56 -4.52
CA LEU A 79 12.59 18.85 -4.49
C LEU A 79 12.37 20.06 -3.59
N THR A 80 11.84 21.16 -4.14
CA THR A 80 11.59 22.39 -3.37
C THR A 80 10.14 22.56 -2.96
N GLN A 81 9.22 21.95 -3.70
CA GLN A 81 7.81 21.99 -3.37
C GLN A 81 7.14 20.66 -3.70
N PHE A 82 6.32 20.21 -2.76
CA PHE A 82 5.37 19.13 -2.94
C PHE A 82 4.01 19.59 -2.40
N SER A 83 2.98 19.54 -3.24
CA SER A 83 1.61 19.82 -2.87
C SER A 83 0.68 18.81 -3.52
N TYR A 84 -0.48 18.59 -2.90
CA TYR A 84 -1.48 17.64 -3.36
C TYR A 84 -2.87 18.22 -3.15
N GLY A 85 -3.83 17.80 -3.99
CA GLY A 85 -5.24 18.10 -3.80
C GLY A 85 -5.87 17.23 -2.72
N ASN A 86 -7.19 17.29 -2.58
CA ASN A 86 -7.88 16.52 -1.55
C ASN A 86 -7.66 15.01 -1.72
N PRO A 87 -7.15 14.30 -0.69
CA PRO A 87 -7.09 12.86 -0.71
C PRO A 87 -8.49 12.26 -0.59
N SER A 88 -8.68 11.08 -1.17
CA SER A 88 -9.88 10.28 -0.94
C SER A 88 -9.52 8.85 -0.55
N VAL A 89 -10.39 8.28 0.26
CA VAL A 89 -10.25 6.93 0.81
C VAL A 89 -11.59 6.24 0.59
N ASN A 90 -11.56 5.09 -0.07
CA ASN A 90 -12.73 4.24 -0.24
C ASN A 90 -12.40 2.83 0.27
N PHE A 91 -13.31 2.24 1.04
CA PHE A 91 -13.20 0.83 1.41
C PHE A 91 -13.88 -0.03 0.35
N VAL A 92 -13.15 -1.03 -0.15
CA VAL A 92 -13.65 -2.00 -1.11
C VAL A 92 -13.86 -3.32 -0.35
N PRO A 93 -15.12 -3.74 -0.13
CA PRO A 93 -15.43 -4.98 0.59
C PRO A 93 -14.66 -6.17 0.02
N GLY A 94 -14.02 -6.96 0.89
CA GLY A 94 -13.23 -8.14 0.52
C GLY A 94 -11.90 -7.86 -0.18
N LYS A 95 -11.54 -6.58 -0.45
CA LYS A 95 -10.28 -6.21 -1.14
C LYS A 95 -9.39 -5.26 -0.35
N GLY A 96 -9.95 -4.50 0.60
CA GLY A 96 -9.21 -3.59 1.47
C GLY A 96 -9.50 -2.13 1.16
N THR A 97 -8.48 -1.28 1.31
CA THR A 97 -8.63 0.18 1.19
C THR A 97 -8.03 0.68 -0.11
N ASN A 98 -8.79 1.50 -0.84
CA ASN A 98 -8.30 2.25 -1.98
C ASN A 98 -8.02 3.70 -1.54
N PHE A 99 -6.74 4.07 -1.55
CA PHE A 99 -6.29 5.42 -1.30
C PHE A 99 -5.97 6.12 -2.62
N LYS A 100 -6.54 7.30 -2.84
CA LYS A 100 -6.29 8.11 -4.03
C LYS A 100 -5.80 9.50 -3.63
N LEU A 101 -4.67 9.87 -4.20
CA LEU A 101 -4.13 11.22 -4.16
C LEU A 101 -4.24 11.83 -5.56
N SER A 102 -4.82 13.02 -5.66
CA SER A 102 -5.06 13.71 -6.94
C SER A 102 -4.40 15.08 -6.95
N ASN A 103 -4.17 15.63 -8.15
CA ASN A 103 -3.62 16.98 -8.34
C ASN A 103 -2.30 17.21 -7.59
N PHE A 104 -1.40 16.21 -7.64
CA PHE A 104 -0.07 16.41 -7.07
C PHE A 104 0.75 17.35 -7.96
N ARG A 105 1.49 18.25 -7.32
CA ARG A 105 2.46 19.13 -7.96
C ARG A 105 3.78 18.98 -7.25
N ILE A 106 4.81 18.77 -8.05
CA ILE A 106 6.19 18.65 -7.63
C ILE A 106 6.97 19.76 -8.34
N ILE A 107 7.77 20.51 -7.58
CA ILE A 107 8.74 21.46 -8.14
C ILE A 107 10.14 20.97 -7.82
N LEU A 108 10.95 20.86 -8.86
CA LEU A 108 12.34 20.45 -8.81
C LEU A 108 13.23 21.64 -9.14
N GLN A 109 14.35 21.76 -8.44
CA GLN A 109 15.44 22.66 -8.79
C GLN A 109 16.72 21.86 -8.94
N GLY A 110 17.54 22.20 -9.93
CA GLY A 110 18.83 21.57 -10.16
C GLY A 110 19.69 22.42 -11.09
N LYS A 111 20.90 21.97 -11.35
CA LYS A 111 21.83 22.58 -12.29
C LYS A 111 22.11 21.63 -13.42
N ILE A 112 22.32 22.17 -14.61
CA ILE A 112 22.75 21.42 -15.78
C ILE A 112 24.02 22.05 -16.33
N GLN A 113 25.01 21.21 -16.61
CA GLN A 113 26.22 21.56 -17.30
C GLN A 113 26.26 20.80 -18.62
N ILE A 114 26.41 21.54 -19.71
CA ILE A 114 26.53 21.00 -21.07
C ILE A 114 27.90 21.41 -21.61
N ARG A 115 28.61 20.45 -22.21
CA ARG A 115 29.88 20.67 -22.88
C ARG A 115 29.80 20.11 -24.30
N PHE A 116 30.28 20.90 -25.25
CA PHE A 116 30.43 20.48 -26.64
C PHE A 116 31.91 20.14 -26.87
N TRP A 117 32.16 19.05 -27.60
CA TRP A 117 33.48 18.71 -28.13
C TRP A 117 33.77 19.48 -29.41
#